data_AF-A0A2S8NQH9-F1
#
_entry.id   AF-A0A2S8NQH9-F1
#
_cell.length_a   1.000
_cell.length_b   1.000
_cell.length_c   1.000
_cell.angle_alpha   90.00
_cell.angle_beta   90.00
_cell.angle_gamma   90.00
#
_symmetry.space_group_name_H-M   'P 1'
#
loop_
_entity.id
_entity.type
_entity.pdbx_description
1 polymer ?
#
loop_
_entity_poly.entity_id
_entity_poly.type
_entity_poly.pdbx_seq_one_letter_code
_entity_poly.pdbx_strand_id
1 'polypeptide(L)'
;MWFLQFYQRDYNGLWINKHQATYLEKNLTNEFLMQAQDVDLPFYEQEVFNSYEELSNFWYAETRQGWQQVINTFCPDYQAELKTLLVKFYNFISNIWSKDIVKEFVKILRINNNGGPVVGSTYREGFKQAIALEQNILLCSHKVNVNSWRNGWWSSGEIFNVIFHELGHTVDINFSRQVNVIKEIKVFLANKIENGQDLTPEQILNLFHLSSYSFNNLGDFVSEGFVYWFLASDALKIKAWELWHEFLTLYLPKLIK
;
A
#
# COMPACT_ATOMS: atom_id res chain seq x y z
N MET A 1 35.80 2.77 -26.45
CA MET A 1 34.95 3.92 -26.04
C MET A 1 33.57 3.65 -26.64
N TRP A 2 32.74 2.91 -25.90
CA TRP A 2 31.41 2.48 -26.36
C TRP A 2 30.38 3.36 -25.65
N PHE A 3 29.71 4.20 -26.43
CA PHE A 3 28.53 4.93 -25.98
C PHE A 3 27.44 3.91 -25.66
N LEU A 4 27.21 3.66 -24.36
CA LEU A 4 26.00 3.00 -23.89
C LEU A 4 24.84 3.96 -24.12
N GLN A 5 24.15 3.75 -25.23
CA GLN A 5 22.86 4.37 -25.52
C GLN A 5 21.90 3.90 -24.41
N PHE A 6 21.65 4.79 -23.44
CA PHE A 6 20.71 4.56 -22.35
C PHE A 6 19.32 4.40 -22.95
N TYR A 7 18.86 3.16 -23.09
CA TYR A 7 17.43 2.90 -23.28
C TYR A 7 16.70 3.35 -22.02
N GLN A 8 16.06 4.52 -22.08
CA GLN A 8 14.90 4.83 -21.24
C GLN A 8 13.93 3.68 -21.42
N ARG A 9 13.80 2.83 -20.38
CA ARG A 9 12.72 1.86 -20.30
C ARG A 9 11.51 2.63 -19.79
N ASP A 10 10.71 3.10 -20.74
CA ASP A 10 9.49 3.85 -20.55
C ASP A 10 8.53 3.18 -19.56
N TYR A 11 7.65 3.99 -18.99
CA TYR A 11 6.49 3.61 -18.19
C TYR A 11 5.81 2.32 -18.71
N ASN A 12 5.98 1.19 -18.01
CA ASN A 12 5.31 -0.09 -18.28
C ASN A 12 4.02 -0.26 -17.44
N GLY A 13 3.48 0.85 -16.92
CA GLY A 13 2.33 0.89 -16.01
C GLY A 13 1.03 0.44 -16.67
N LEU A 14 0.18 -0.29 -15.94
CA LEU A 14 -1.11 -0.84 -16.39
C LEU A 14 -0.97 -2.07 -17.31
N TRP A 15 -1.91 -3.00 -17.15
CA TRP A 15 -1.96 -4.30 -17.83
C TRP A 15 -1.80 -4.19 -19.34
N ILE A 16 -2.34 -3.10 -19.90
CA ILE A 16 -2.36 -2.75 -21.31
C ILE A 16 -0.97 -2.54 -21.93
N ASN A 17 0.08 -2.36 -21.12
CA ASN A 17 1.43 -2.17 -21.62
C ASN A 17 2.16 -3.49 -21.92
N LYS A 18 1.65 -4.62 -21.41
CA LYS A 18 2.19 -5.96 -21.67
C LYS A 18 1.28 -6.82 -22.57
N HIS A 19 0.12 -6.31 -22.94
CA HIS A 19 -0.91 -7.02 -23.70
C HIS A 19 -1.49 -6.12 -24.79
N GLN A 20 -1.88 -6.69 -25.92
CA GLN A 20 -2.60 -5.94 -26.94
C GLN A 20 -4.00 -5.59 -26.41
N ALA A 21 -4.16 -4.37 -25.91
CA ALA A 21 -5.41 -3.90 -25.37
C ALA A 21 -6.42 -3.54 -26.47
N THR A 22 -7.66 -3.95 -26.27
CA THR A 22 -8.84 -3.52 -27.03
C THR A 22 -9.10 -2.02 -26.83
N TYR A 23 -9.95 -1.45 -27.68
CA TYR A 23 -10.37 -0.05 -27.54
C TYR A 23 -11.05 0.21 -26.18
N LEU A 24 -11.87 -0.74 -25.73
CA LEU A 24 -12.58 -0.65 -24.46
C LEU A 24 -11.63 -0.66 -23.26
N GLU A 25 -10.66 -1.58 -23.25
CA GLU A 25 -9.64 -1.66 -22.19
C GLU A 25 -8.79 -0.38 -22.12
N LYS A 26 -8.46 0.22 -23.29
CA LYS A 26 -7.74 1.51 -23.35
C LYS A 26 -8.58 2.66 -22.79
N ASN A 27 -9.86 2.74 -23.16
CA ASN A 27 -10.74 3.78 -22.66
C ASN A 27 -10.90 3.72 -21.14
N LEU A 28 -11.15 2.52 -20.59
CA LEU A 28 -11.28 2.34 -19.15
C LEU A 28 -9.97 2.65 -18.42
N THR A 29 -8.84 2.24 -19.00
CA THR A 29 -7.53 2.59 -18.44
C THR A 29 -7.33 4.10 -18.39
N ASN A 30 -7.67 4.81 -19.47
CA ASN A 30 -7.59 6.27 -19.50
C ASN A 30 -8.51 6.91 -18.46
N GLU A 31 -9.71 6.36 -18.25
CA GLU A 31 -10.64 6.82 -17.21
C GLU A 31 -10.04 6.69 -15.81
N PHE A 32 -9.41 5.55 -15.49
CA PHE A 32 -8.68 5.38 -14.22
C PHE A 32 -7.52 6.36 -14.05
N LEU A 33 -6.87 6.75 -15.15
CA LEU A 33 -5.76 7.71 -15.14
C LEU A 33 -6.21 9.18 -15.17
N MET A 34 -7.50 9.47 -15.29
CA MET A 34 -8.00 10.85 -15.25
C MET A 34 -7.66 11.49 -13.91
N GLN A 35 -7.54 12.82 -13.92
CA GLN A 35 -7.33 13.58 -12.68
C GLN A 35 -8.44 13.25 -11.66
N ALA A 36 -8.05 13.08 -10.40
CA ALA A 36 -9.01 12.99 -9.30
C ALA A 36 -9.85 14.27 -9.27
N GLN A 37 -11.15 14.11 -9.06
CA GLN A 37 -12.11 15.18 -8.84
C GLN A 37 -11.96 15.80 -7.44
N ASP A 38 -11.60 14.98 -6.45
CA ASP A 38 -11.40 15.41 -5.07
C ASP A 38 -10.13 14.76 -4.48
N VAL A 39 -9.06 15.54 -4.41
CA VAL A 39 -7.77 15.11 -3.84
C VAL A 39 -7.72 15.28 -2.32
N ASP A 40 -8.63 16.05 -1.74
CA ASP A 40 -8.65 16.45 -0.33
C ASP A 40 -9.60 15.59 0.50
N LEU A 41 -10.05 14.45 -0.04
CA LEU A 41 -10.90 13.50 0.67
C LEU A 41 -10.24 13.07 2.00
N PRO A 42 -10.94 13.21 3.12
CA PRO A 42 -10.38 12.89 4.43
C PRO A 42 -10.10 11.40 4.53
N PHE A 43 -8.88 11.03 4.95
CA PHE A 43 -8.50 9.64 5.16
C PHE A 43 -9.36 8.92 6.21
N TYR A 44 -9.94 9.66 7.15
CA TYR A 44 -10.79 9.15 8.22
C TYR A 44 -11.63 10.27 8.85
N GLU A 45 -12.70 9.90 9.55
CA GLU A 45 -13.63 10.84 10.17
C GLU A 45 -13.13 11.39 11.52
N GLN A 46 -12.30 10.64 12.27
CA GLN A 46 -11.82 11.05 13.60
C GLN A 46 -10.34 10.72 13.86
N GLU A 47 -9.61 11.69 14.44
CA GLU A 47 -8.25 11.47 14.96
C GLU A 47 -8.32 10.70 16.28
N VAL A 48 -7.89 9.44 16.24
CA VAL A 48 -7.91 8.53 17.40
C VAL A 48 -6.65 8.67 18.26
N PHE A 49 -5.53 8.98 17.62
CA PHE A 49 -4.23 9.29 18.21
C PHE A 49 -3.72 10.60 17.59
N ASN A 50 -3.25 11.51 18.44
CA ASN A 50 -2.78 12.84 18.02
C ASN A 50 -1.26 12.90 17.85
N SER A 51 -0.53 11.91 18.38
CA SER A 51 0.92 11.85 18.28
C SER A 51 1.45 10.42 18.28
N TYR A 52 2.71 10.27 17.90
CA TYR A 52 3.40 8.99 17.96
C TYR A 52 3.60 8.53 19.41
N GLU A 53 3.82 9.45 20.35
CA GLU A 53 3.95 9.12 21.77
C GLU A 53 2.65 8.54 22.33
N GLU A 54 1.49 9.09 21.95
CA GLU A 54 0.18 8.57 22.33
C GLU A 54 -0.02 7.15 21.78
N LEU A 55 0.22 6.96 20.48
CA LEU A 55 0.15 5.67 19.80
C LEU A 55 1.12 4.64 20.40
N SER A 56 2.36 5.04 20.65
CA SER A 56 3.41 4.18 21.20
C SER A 56 3.06 3.69 22.60
N ASN A 57 2.49 4.55 23.43
CA ASN A 57 2.02 4.18 24.77
C ASN A 57 0.79 3.27 24.75
N PHE A 58 0.01 3.30 23.67
CA PHE A 58 -1.19 2.48 23.51
C PHE A 58 -0.89 1.02 23.11
N TRP A 59 0.17 0.78 22.34
CA TRP A 59 0.56 -0.56 21.91
C TRP A 59 0.96 -1.49 23.06
N TYR A 60 0.84 -2.81 22.82
CA TYR A 60 1.48 -3.79 23.69
C TYR A 60 3.00 -3.64 23.68
N ALA A 61 3.63 -4.04 24.78
CA ALA A 61 5.07 -3.88 24.99
C ALA A 61 5.92 -4.49 23.85
N GLU A 62 5.53 -5.65 23.33
CA GLU A 62 6.21 -6.34 22.21
C GLU A 62 6.16 -5.49 20.92
N THR A 63 4.97 -5.05 20.51
CA THR A 63 4.77 -4.17 19.35
C THR A 63 5.52 -2.84 19.50
N ARG A 64 5.44 -2.23 20.68
CA ARG A 64 6.14 -0.98 20.99
C ARG A 64 7.66 -1.13 20.86
N GLN A 65 8.22 -2.18 21.45
CA GLN A 65 9.66 -2.46 21.37
C GLN A 65 10.09 -2.70 19.92
N GLY A 66 9.32 -3.47 19.16
CA GLY A 66 9.59 -3.74 17.74
C GLY A 66 9.63 -2.46 16.90
N TRP A 67 8.59 -1.60 17.00
CA TRP A 67 8.58 -0.32 16.31
C TRP A 67 9.69 0.62 16.77
N GLN A 68 10.02 0.63 18.06
CA GLN A 68 11.13 1.44 18.57
C GLN A 68 12.47 0.99 17.98
N GLN A 69 12.69 -0.32 17.82
CA GLN A 69 13.88 -0.84 17.14
C GLN A 69 13.92 -0.45 15.66
N VAL A 70 12.80 -0.57 14.95
CA VAL A 70 12.69 -0.16 13.54
C VAL A 70 13.03 1.32 13.40
N ILE A 71 12.39 2.19 14.19
CA ILE A 71 12.60 3.64 14.14
C ILE A 71 14.04 4.00 14.49
N ASN A 72 14.62 3.41 15.54
CA ASN A 72 16.01 3.69 15.92
C ASN A 72 17.03 3.25 14.86
N THR A 73 16.69 2.21 14.09
CA THR A 73 17.51 1.73 12.97
C THR A 73 17.26 2.54 11.70
N PHE A 74 16.08 3.12 11.57
CA PHE A 74 15.66 3.89 10.41
C PHE A 74 16.52 5.12 10.21
N CYS A 75 16.70 5.53 8.96
CA CYS A 75 17.47 6.70 8.61
C CYS A 75 17.04 7.93 9.43
N PRO A 76 17.98 8.59 10.16
CA PRO A 76 17.64 9.70 11.06
C PRO A 76 16.83 10.82 10.39
N ASP A 77 17.17 11.16 9.14
CA ASP A 77 16.51 12.22 8.37
C ASP A 77 15.01 11.95 8.14
N TYR A 78 14.58 10.68 8.18
CA TYR A 78 13.22 10.24 7.87
C TYR A 78 12.45 9.68 9.07
N GLN A 79 13.05 9.63 10.27
CA GLN A 79 12.40 9.07 11.47
C GLN A 79 11.15 9.86 11.87
N ALA A 80 11.18 11.19 11.76
CA ALA A 80 10.04 12.04 12.08
C ALA A 80 8.86 11.78 11.13
N GLU A 81 9.14 11.67 9.84
CA GLU A 81 8.14 11.35 8.83
C GLU A 81 7.58 9.93 9.01
N LEU A 82 8.43 8.93 9.33
CA LEU A 82 7.96 7.58 9.66
C LEU A 82 6.94 7.61 10.82
N LYS A 83 7.25 8.35 11.89
CA LYS A 83 6.34 8.48 13.04
C LYS A 83 5.00 9.09 12.64
N THR A 84 5.01 10.15 11.83
CA THR A 84 3.79 10.77 11.30
C THR A 84 2.97 9.79 10.46
N LEU A 85 3.62 9.06 9.56
CA LEU A 85 2.95 8.07 8.72
C LEU A 85 2.40 6.90 9.55
N LEU A 86 3.09 6.46 10.61
CA LEU A 86 2.57 5.46 11.53
C LEU A 86 1.31 5.95 12.26
N VAL A 87 1.29 7.19 12.75
CA VAL A 87 0.08 7.78 13.36
C VAL A 87 -1.07 7.80 12.36
N LYS A 88 -0.82 8.29 11.14
CA LYS A 88 -1.82 8.30 10.05
C LYS A 88 -2.35 6.90 9.76
N PHE A 89 -1.47 5.91 9.65
CA PHE A 89 -1.83 4.51 9.41
C PHE A 89 -2.72 3.96 10.53
N TYR A 90 -2.29 4.08 11.78
CA TYR A 90 -3.04 3.52 12.90
C TYR A 90 -4.35 4.26 13.20
N ASN A 91 -4.46 5.55 12.86
CA ASN A 91 -5.74 6.25 12.84
C ASN A 91 -6.68 5.65 11.78
N PHE A 92 -6.20 5.40 10.56
CA PHE A 92 -6.99 4.71 9.53
C PHE A 92 -7.52 3.34 10.02
N ILE A 93 -6.63 2.49 10.55
CA ILE A 93 -7.03 1.19 11.11
C ILE A 93 -8.04 1.36 12.25
N SER A 94 -7.89 2.38 13.11
CA SER A 94 -8.81 2.65 14.23
C SER A 94 -10.18 3.20 13.83
N ASN A 95 -10.32 3.73 12.62
CA ASN A 95 -11.62 4.20 12.12
C ASN A 95 -12.38 3.07 11.43
N ILE A 96 -11.67 2.11 10.86
CA ILE A 96 -12.26 0.90 10.29
C ILE A 96 -12.59 -0.13 11.38
N TRP A 97 -11.69 -0.28 12.33
CA TRP A 97 -11.75 -1.25 13.42
C TRP A 97 -11.64 -0.56 14.77
N SER A 98 -12.10 -1.20 15.85
CA SER A 98 -11.94 -0.62 17.19
C SER A 98 -10.46 -0.45 17.59
N LYS A 99 -10.19 0.43 18.57
CA LYS A 99 -8.85 0.60 19.15
C LYS A 99 -8.24 -0.72 19.64
N ASP A 100 -9.03 -1.74 19.98
CA ASP A 100 -8.51 -3.04 20.44
C ASP A 100 -7.77 -3.79 19.32
N ILE A 101 -8.24 -3.69 18.07
CA ILE A 101 -7.54 -4.26 16.91
C ILE A 101 -6.20 -3.56 16.71
N VAL A 102 -6.13 -2.25 16.96
CA VAL A 102 -4.87 -1.47 16.84
C VAL A 102 -3.79 -1.93 17.82
N LYS A 103 -4.16 -2.35 19.04
CA LYS A 103 -3.20 -2.91 20.00
C LYS A 103 -2.52 -4.18 19.49
N GLU A 104 -3.24 -4.95 18.66
CA GLU A 104 -2.84 -6.29 18.21
C GLU A 104 -2.48 -6.38 16.74
N PHE A 105 -2.61 -5.29 15.99
CA PHE A 105 -2.59 -5.29 14.53
C PHE A 105 -1.29 -5.89 13.98
N VAL A 106 -0.14 -5.48 14.54
CA VAL A 106 1.16 -6.12 14.35
C VAL A 106 1.70 -6.50 15.72
N LYS A 107 1.89 -7.80 15.99
CA LYS A 107 2.39 -8.27 17.29
C LYS A 107 3.90 -8.44 17.31
N ILE A 108 4.49 -8.77 16.17
CA ILE A 108 5.93 -9.03 16.05
C ILE A 108 6.50 -8.17 14.92
N LEU A 109 7.55 -7.42 15.22
CA LEU A 109 8.40 -6.79 14.22
C LEU A 109 9.82 -7.33 14.35
N ARG A 110 10.42 -7.70 13.22
CA ARG A 110 11.80 -8.19 13.15
C ARG A 110 12.60 -7.36 12.17
N ILE A 111 13.86 -7.11 12.54
CA ILE A 111 14.87 -6.57 11.63
C ILE A 111 15.79 -7.74 11.26
N ASN A 112 15.84 -8.05 9.97
CA ASN A 112 16.71 -9.07 9.42
C ASN A 112 18.03 -8.44 8.99
N ASN A 113 19.15 -9.08 9.34
CA ASN A 113 20.49 -8.61 9.00
C ASN A 113 21.17 -9.49 7.94
N ASN A 114 20.44 -10.45 7.36
CA ASN A 114 21.03 -11.48 6.52
C ASN A 114 21.21 -11.03 5.06
N GLY A 115 20.74 -9.84 4.69
CA GLY A 115 20.88 -9.30 3.33
C GLY A 115 20.17 -10.19 2.30
N GLY A 116 19.04 -10.77 2.71
CA GLY A 116 18.26 -11.68 1.89
C GLY A 116 17.69 -11.00 0.64
N PRO A 117 17.25 -11.77 -0.37
CA PRO A 117 16.64 -11.20 -1.57
C PRO A 117 15.32 -10.49 -1.26
N VAL A 118 14.60 -10.92 -0.22
CA VAL A 118 13.29 -10.39 0.17
C VAL A 118 13.48 -9.21 1.12
N VAL A 119 13.02 -8.03 0.71
CA VAL A 119 13.24 -6.74 1.42
C VAL A 119 12.32 -6.52 2.63
N GLY A 120 11.17 -7.18 2.61
CA GLY A 120 10.14 -7.17 3.63
C GLY A 120 9.29 -8.44 3.51
N SER A 121 8.73 -8.90 4.62
CA SER A 121 7.77 -10.01 4.56
C SER A 121 6.77 -9.95 5.70
N THR A 122 5.53 -10.25 5.35
CA THR A 122 4.41 -10.36 6.28
C THR A 122 3.98 -11.81 6.38
N TYR A 123 3.91 -12.32 7.61
CA TYR A 123 3.56 -13.72 7.84
C TYR A 123 2.87 -13.91 9.20
N ARG A 124 2.34 -15.11 9.41
CA ARG A 124 1.82 -15.52 10.72
C ARG A 124 2.84 -16.39 11.44
N GLU A 125 3.04 -16.10 12.71
CA GLU A 125 3.80 -16.93 13.63
C GLU A 125 2.86 -17.46 14.71
N GLY A 126 2.32 -18.66 14.47
CA GLY A 126 1.16 -19.16 15.20
C GLY A 126 -0.05 -18.25 14.98
N PHE A 127 -0.59 -17.68 16.06
CA PHE A 127 -1.72 -16.74 16.02
C PHE A 127 -1.29 -15.27 15.95
N LYS A 128 0.00 -14.99 15.96
CA LYS A 128 0.54 -13.62 15.94
C LYS A 128 0.80 -13.18 14.50
N GLN A 129 0.47 -11.93 14.23
CA GLN A 129 0.86 -11.26 12.99
C GLN A 129 2.29 -10.71 13.12
N ALA A 130 3.12 -10.99 12.12
CA ALA A 130 4.52 -10.59 12.10
C ALA A 130 4.88 -9.85 10.81
N ILE A 131 5.76 -8.87 10.94
CA ILE A 131 6.47 -8.23 9.83
C ILE A 131 7.97 -8.38 10.06
N ALA A 132 8.71 -8.79 9.05
CA ALA A 132 10.16 -8.76 9.03
C ALA A 132 10.65 -7.81 7.94
N LEU A 133 11.61 -6.94 8.28
CA LEU A 133 12.18 -5.93 7.39
C LEU A 133 13.69 -6.12 7.30
N GLU A 134 14.26 -6.06 6.09
CA GLU A 134 15.71 -6.10 5.94
C GLU A 134 16.35 -4.79 6.42
N GLN A 135 17.40 -4.90 7.23
CA GLN A 135 18.09 -3.76 7.82
C GLN A 135 18.56 -2.75 6.78
N ASN A 136 19.04 -3.22 5.63
CA ASN A 136 19.54 -2.36 4.56
C ASN A 136 18.48 -1.43 3.98
N ILE A 137 17.20 -1.80 4.07
CA ILE A 137 16.07 -0.96 3.67
C ILE A 137 15.85 0.16 4.69
N LEU A 138 16.08 -0.10 5.97
CA LEU A 138 15.93 0.90 7.03
C LEU A 138 17.07 1.95 7.01
N LEU A 139 18.19 1.62 6.39
CA LEU A 139 19.35 2.50 6.28
C LEU A 139 19.26 3.41 5.05
N CYS A 140 19.77 4.63 5.20
CA CYS A 140 19.83 5.65 4.13
C CYS A 140 20.82 5.33 2.98
N SER A 141 21.26 4.07 2.84
CA SER A 141 22.10 3.62 1.73
C SER A 141 21.40 3.69 0.38
N HIS A 142 20.06 3.82 0.37
CA HIS A 142 19.21 3.92 -0.82
C HIS A 142 18.61 5.34 -0.94
N LYS A 143 19.45 6.38 -1.02
CA LYS A 143 18.96 7.74 -1.30
C LYS A 143 18.36 7.79 -2.71
N VAL A 144 17.03 7.83 -2.82
CA VAL A 144 16.34 8.02 -4.11
C VAL A 144 15.19 9.02 -3.94
N ASN A 145 15.00 9.82 -4.97
CA ASN A 145 14.01 10.89 -5.12
C ASN A 145 12.58 10.41 -4.76
N VAL A 146 11.96 11.04 -3.76
CA VAL A 146 10.62 10.74 -3.18
C VAL A 146 9.46 10.90 -4.17
N ASN A 147 9.70 11.51 -5.34
CA ASN A 147 8.65 11.90 -6.29
C ASN A 147 8.51 10.97 -7.51
N SER A 148 9.13 9.78 -7.52
CA SER A 148 9.00 8.88 -8.67
C SER A 148 8.63 7.46 -8.27
N TRP A 149 7.45 7.01 -8.71
CA TRP A 149 7.15 5.59 -8.85
C TRP A 149 7.99 5.02 -10.01
N ARG A 150 8.77 3.96 -9.79
CA ARG A 150 9.57 3.29 -10.83
C ARG A 150 9.23 1.77 -10.85
N ASN A 151 9.93 0.92 -11.64
CA ASN A 151 9.61 -0.51 -11.87
C ASN A 151 10.42 -1.59 -11.09
N GLY A 152 9.73 -2.57 -10.49
CA GLY A 152 10.32 -3.78 -9.86
C GLY A 152 10.62 -3.66 -8.35
N TRP A 153 11.19 -4.72 -7.76
CA TRP A 153 11.58 -4.88 -6.33
C TRP A 153 12.36 -3.70 -5.68
N TRP A 154 12.68 -2.66 -6.45
CA TRP A 154 13.62 -1.57 -6.13
C TRP A 154 13.28 -0.24 -6.84
N SER A 155 12.01 0.14 -6.86
CA SER A 155 11.61 1.29 -7.65
C SER A 155 10.38 2.08 -7.17
N SER A 156 10.51 2.82 -6.08
CA SER A 156 9.76 4.06 -5.83
C SER A 156 10.17 4.73 -4.53
N GLY A 157 11.24 5.56 -4.50
CA GLY A 157 11.53 6.45 -3.35
C GLY A 157 11.50 5.79 -1.95
N GLU A 158 12.08 4.60 -1.83
CA GLU A 158 11.43 3.36 -1.36
C GLU A 158 11.34 3.06 0.14
N ILE A 159 11.84 3.95 0.99
CA ILE A 159 12.10 3.58 2.39
C ILE A 159 10.82 3.31 3.20
N PHE A 160 9.76 4.06 2.89
CA PHE A 160 8.44 3.89 3.50
C PHE A 160 7.61 2.82 2.78
N ASN A 161 7.75 2.70 1.47
CA ASN A 161 6.89 1.82 0.66
C ASN A 161 6.98 0.37 1.12
N VAL A 162 8.17 -0.16 1.39
CA VAL A 162 8.30 -1.53 1.89
C VAL A 162 7.59 -1.68 3.24
N ILE A 163 7.75 -0.74 4.17
CA ILE A 163 7.07 -0.79 5.47
C ILE A 163 5.55 -0.78 5.29
N PHE A 164 5.02 0.15 4.49
CA PHE A 164 3.58 0.30 4.30
C PHE A 164 2.98 -0.77 3.37
N HIS A 165 3.78 -1.40 2.51
CA HIS A 165 3.40 -2.59 1.74
C HIS A 165 3.17 -3.77 2.67
N GLU A 166 4.11 -4.03 3.58
CA GLU A 166 3.94 -5.08 4.60
C GLU A 166 2.78 -4.79 5.56
N LEU A 167 2.57 -3.52 5.91
CA LEU A 167 1.38 -3.12 6.65
C LEU A 167 0.09 -3.33 5.84
N GLY A 168 0.12 -3.07 4.53
CA GLY A 168 -0.98 -3.36 3.61
C GLY A 168 -1.35 -4.84 3.57
N HIS A 169 -0.37 -5.74 3.59
CA HIS A 169 -0.64 -7.17 3.74
C HIS A 169 -1.33 -7.49 5.07
N THR A 170 -0.95 -6.79 6.13
CA THR A 170 -1.60 -6.98 7.43
C THR A 170 -3.06 -6.49 7.41
N VAL A 171 -3.36 -5.41 6.67
CA VAL A 171 -4.73 -4.95 6.41
C VAL A 171 -5.53 -6.06 5.73
N ASP A 172 -5.04 -6.57 4.59
CA ASP A 172 -5.68 -7.65 3.84
C ASP A 172 -5.90 -8.92 4.71
N ILE A 173 -4.90 -9.35 5.46
CA ILE A 173 -4.99 -10.53 6.33
C ILE A 173 -6.07 -10.36 7.41
N ASN A 174 -6.23 -9.14 7.97
CA ASN A 174 -7.24 -8.88 8.97
C ASN A 174 -8.65 -8.85 8.37
N PHE A 175 -8.83 -8.21 7.21
CA PHE A 175 -10.09 -8.23 6.46
C PHE A 175 -10.47 -9.64 6.01
N SER A 176 -9.49 -10.43 5.54
CA SER A 176 -9.65 -11.81 5.07
C SER A 176 -10.22 -12.77 6.11
N ARG A 177 -10.24 -12.38 7.39
CA ARG A 177 -10.93 -13.12 8.46
C ARG A 177 -12.46 -13.02 8.37
N GLN A 178 -12.97 -12.01 7.69
CA GLN A 178 -14.41 -11.70 7.57
C GLN A 178 -14.89 -11.69 6.12
N VAL A 179 -14.09 -11.16 5.20
CA VAL A 179 -14.46 -10.93 3.79
C VAL A 179 -13.31 -11.23 2.85
N ASN A 180 -13.59 -11.66 1.62
CA ASN A 180 -12.56 -11.83 0.59
C ASN A 180 -12.33 -10.48 -0.12
N VAL A 181 -11.27 -9.75 0.24
CA VAL A 181 -10.99 -8.39 -0.25
C VAL A 181 -10.91 -8.32 -1.78
N ILE A 182 -10.25 -9.29 -2.42
CA ILE A 182 -10.13 -9.35 -3.89
C ILE A 182 -11.47 -9.56 -4.57
N LYS A 183 -12.35 -10.37 -4.00
CA LYS A 183 -13.69 -10.54 -4.53
C LYS A 183 -14.49 -9.25 -4.40
N GLU A 184 -14.37 -8.59 -3.24
CA GLU A 184 -15.12 -7.37 -2.96
C GLU A 184 -14.67 -6.17 -3.81
N ILE A 185 -13.37 -6.04 -4.09
CA ILE A 185 -12.90 -4.99 -5.00
C ILE A 185 -13.38 -5.22 -6.44
N LYS A 186 -13.48 -6.47 -6.91
CA LYS A 186 -14.08 -6.79 -8.22
C LYS A 186 -15.53 -6.34 -8.29
N VAL A 187 -16.32 -6.63 -7.25
CA VAL A 187 -17.73 -6.21 -7.17
C VAL A 187 -17.83 -4.69 -7.12
N PHE A 188 -17.01 -4.04 -6.29
CA PHE A 188 -16.97 -2.58 -6.17
C PHE A 188 -16.67 -1.91 -7.52
N LEU A 189 -15.60 -2.34 -8.21
CA LEU A 189 -15.22 -1.78 -9.51
C LEU A 189 -16.31 -2.02 -10.58
N ALA A 190 -16.86 -3.24 -10.65
CA ALA A 190 -17.92 -3.55 -11.61
C ALA A 190 -19.18 -2.68 -11.42
N ASN A 191 -19.51 -2.32 -10.18
CA ASN A 191 -20.63 -1.42 -9.89
C ASN A 191 -20.32 0.05 -10.17
N LYS A 192 -19.04 0.44 -10.14
CA LYS A 192 -18.61 1.84 -10.30
C LYS A 192 -18.39 2.25 -11.75
N ILE A 193 -18.13 1.29 -12.62
CA ILE A 193 -17.71 1.56 -14.00
C ILE A 193 -18.90 1.34 -14.92
N GLU A 194 -19.62 2.42 -15.23
CA GLU A 194 -20.78 2.38 -16.14
C GLU A 194 -20.40 1.95 -17.57
N ASN A 195 -19.19 2.29 -18.03
CA ASN A 195 -18.67 1.98 -19.37
C ASN A 195 -17.97 0.61 -19.49
N GLY A 196 -17.97 -0.19 -18.42
CA GLY A 196 -17.24 -1.46 -18.33
C GLY A 196 -18.11 -2.69 -18.59
N GLN A 197 -19.37 -2.53 -19.01
CA GLN A 197 -20.36 -3.61 -19.08
C GLN A 197 -19.95 -4.81 -19.96
N ASP A 198 -19.10 -4.57 -20.96
CA ASP A 198 -18.60 -5.61 -21.86
C ASP A 198 -17.26 -6.24 -21.39
N LEU A 199 -16.70 -5.78 -20.27
CA LEU A 199 -15.52 -6.38 -19.64
C LEU A 199 -15.94 -7.26 -18.46
N THR A 200 -15.25 -8.40 -18.31
CA THR A 200 -15.39 -9.20 -17.10
C THR A 200 -14.80 -8.47 -15.88
N PRO A 201 -15.30 -8.73 -14.66
CA PRO A 201 -14.69 -8.18 -13.45
C PRO A 201 -13.20 -8.48 -13.29
N GLU A 202 -12.72 -9.61 -13.85
CA GLU A 202 -11.30 -9.94 -13.89
C GLU A 202 -10.50 -8.99 -14.78
N GLN A 203 -11.00 -8.72 -15.98
CA GLN A 203 -10.38 -7.77 -16.91
C GLN A 203 -10.33 -6.38 -16.29
N ILE A 204 -11.44 -5.93 -15.68
CA ILE A 204 -11.50 -4.65 -14.99
C ILE A 204 -10.46 -4.59 -13.86
N LEU A 205 -10.36 -5.64 -13.03
CA LEU A 205 -9.37 -5.69 -11.96
C LEU A 205 -7.94 -5.59 -12.51
N ASN A 206 -7.63 -6.32 -13.58
CA ASN A 206 -6.32 -6.29 -14.22
C ASN A 206 -5.95 -4.88 -14.71
N LEU A 207 -6.89 -4.14 -15.29
CA LEU A 207 -6.65 -2.76 -15.73
C LEU A 207 -6.43 -1.79 -14.55
N PHE A 208 -6.95 -2.12 -13.38
CA PHE A 208 -6.83 -1.31 -12.17
C PHE A 208 -5.49 -1.47 -11.42
N HIS A 209 -4.63 -2.40 -11.85
CA HIS A 209 -3.30 -2.60 -11.27
C HIS A 209 -2.35 -1.44 -11.61
N LEU A 210 -1.75 -0.84 -10.59
CA LEU A 210 -0.92 0.36 -10.72
C LEU A 210 0.58 0.06 -10.78
N SER A 211 1.00 -1.17 -10.50
CA SER A 211 2.41 -1.57 -10.57
C SER A 211 2.60 -2.91 -11.30
N SER A 212 3.75 -3.08 -11.95
CA SER A 212 4.06 -4.34 -12.64
C SER A 212 4.18 -5.55 -11.70
N TYR A 213 4.39 -5.31 -10.40
CA TYR A 213 4.57 -6.32 -9.36
C TYR A 213 3.23 -6.94 -8.95
N SER A 214 2.21 -6.09 -8.75
CA SER A 214 0.85 -6.51 -8.40
C SER A 214 0.26 -7.56 -9.35
N PHE A 215 0.68 -7.60 -10.62
CA PHE A 215 0.18 -8.56 -11.63
C PHE A 215 0.53 -10.02 -11.36
N ASN A 216 1.59 -10.27 -10.58
CA ASN A 216 2.10 -11.63 -10.40
C ASN A 216 1.50 -12.31 -9.16
N ASN A 217 0.87 -11.54 -8.26
CA ASN A 217 0.33 -12.05 -7.01
C ASN A 217 -0.79 -11.13 -6.51
N LEU A 218 -2.01 -11.69 -6.41
CA LEU A 218 -3.18 -10.95 -5.93
C LEU A 218 -3.02 -10.47 -4.46
N GLY A 219 -2.20 -11.15 -3.65
CA GLY A 219 -1.89 -10.68 -2.30
C GLY A 219 -1.05 -9.39 -2.32
N ASP A 220 -0.17 -9.23 -3.30
CA ASP A 220 0.61 -8.00 -3.50
C ASP A 220 -0.21 -6.88 -4.14
N PHE A 221 -1.24 -7.22 -4.91
CA PHE A 221 -2.14 -6.22 -5.49
C PHE A 221 -2.81 -5.33 -4.45
N VAL A 222 -3.32 -5.90 -3.35
CA VAL A 222 -3.96 -5.10 -2.28
C VAL A 222 -2.93 -4.21 -1.60
N SER A 223 -1.75 -4.74 -1.29
CA SER A 223 -0.68 -3.99 -0.63
C SER A 223 -0.14 -2.85 -1.50
N GLU A 224 0.08 -3.09 -2.79
CA GLU A 224 0.53 -2.07 -3.74
C GLU A 224 -0.52 -0.98 -3.93
N GLY A 225 -1.79 -1.37 -4.05
CA GLY A 225 -2.92 -0.44 -4.09
C GLY A 225 -3.03 0.40 -2.82
N PHE A 226 -2.81 -0.22 -1.66
CA PHE A 226 -2.77 0.45 -0.37
C PHE A 226 -1.64 1.47 -0.28
N VAL A 227 -0.41 1.10 -0.67
CA VAL A 227 0.75 2.01 -0.65
C VAL A 227 0.50 3.18 -1.60
N TYR A 228 -0.02 2.93 -2.80
CA TYR A 228 -0.40 3.99 -3.73
C TYR A 228 -1.42 4.94 -3.10
N TRP A 229 -2.49 4.41 -2.53
CA TRP A 229 -3.49 5.24 -1.86
C TRP A 229 -2.92 6.02 -0.66
N PHE A 230 -2.08 5.38 0.14
CA PHE A 230 -1.62 5.92 1.42
C PHE A 230 -0.52 6.98 1.28
N LEU A 231 0.40 6.78 0.33
CA LEU A 231 1.63 7.55 0.16
C LEU A 231 1.69 8.40 -1.11
N ALA A 232 0.74 8.28 -2.05
CA ALA A 232 0.72 9.16 -3.21
C ALA A 232 0.58 10.63 -2.77
N SER A 233 1.48 11.47 -3.26
CA SER A 233 1.35 12.91 -3.14
C SER A 233 0.14 13.40 -3.93
N ASP A 234 -0.39 14.57 -3.57
CA ASP A 234 -1.60 15.12 -4.21
C ASP A 234 -1.44 15.25 -5.74
N ALA A 235 -0.23 15.55 -6.21
CA ALA A 235 0.08 15.65 -7.64
C ALA A 235 -0.01 14.30 -8.39
N LEU A 236 0.00 13.17 -7.69
CA LEU A 236 -0.06 11.82 -8.25
C LEU A 236 -1.43 11.15 -8.04
N LYS A 237 -2.37 11.83 -7.37
CA LYS A 237 -3.73 11.34 -7.16
C LYS A 237 -4.53 11.47 -8.46
N ILE A 238 -5.02 10.33 -8.91
CA ILE A 238 -5.88 10.18 -10.10
C ILE A 238 -7.19 9.48 -9.71
N LYS A 239 -8.09 9.25 -10.65
CA LYS A 239 -9.36 8.54 -10.41
C LYS A 239 -9.16 7.20 -9.72
N ALA A 240 -8.10 6.47 -10.06
CA ALA A 240 -7.76 5.22 -9.38
C ALA A 240 -7.50 5.40 -7.87
N TRP A 241 -6.90 6.53 -7.46
CA TRP A 241 -6.71 6.86 -6.04
C TRP A 241 -8.05 7.04 -5.34
N GLU A 242 -9.00 7.74 -5.96
CA GLU A 242 -10.35 7.92 -5.40
C GLU A 242 -11.10 6.60 -5.24
N LEU A 243 -10.96 5.70 -6.22
CA LEU A 243 -11.57 4.38 -6.16
C LEU A 243 -10.97 3.55 -5.01
N TRP A 244 -9.65 3.59 -4.82
CA TRP A 244 -9.01 2.99 -3.64
C TRP A 244 -9.49 3.65 -2.34
N HIS A 245 -9.60 4.97 -2.33
CA HIS A 245 -10.06 5.72 -1.17
C HIS A 245 -11.47 5.32 -0.77
N GLU A 246 -12.41 5.37 -1.70
CA GLU A 246 -13.80 4.97 -1.45
C GLU A 246 -13.88 3.49 -1.07
N PHE A 247 -13.12 2.61 -1.74
CA PHE A 247 -13.09 1.20 -1.40
C PHE A 247 -12.65 0.97 0.05
N LEU A 248 -11.51 1.55 0.45
CA LEU A 248 -10.90 1.32 1.75
C LEU A 248 -11.64 2.01 2.90
N THR A 249 -12.21 3.20 2.69
CA THR A 249 -12.79 4.02 3.77
C THR A 249 -14.31 3.94 3.85
N LEU A 250 -15.00 3.64 2.75
CA LEU A 250 -16.47 3.69 2.69
C LEU A 250 -17.11 2.34 2.37
N TYR A 251 -16.55 1.58 1.42
CA TYR A 251 -17.15 0.32 0.98
C TYR A 251 -16.77 -0.84 1.89
N LEU A 252 -15.47 -1.11 2.02
CA LEU A 252 -14.94 -2.28 2.72
C LEU A 252 -15.28 -2.28 4.22
N PRO A 253 -15.26 -1.15 4.95
CA PRO A 253 -15.65 -1.11 6.36
C PRO A 253 -17.10 -1.52 6.62
N LYS A 254 -18.02 -1.27 5.68
CA LYS A 254 -19.44 -1.68 5.81
C LYS A 254 -19.64 -3.20 5.75
N LEU A 255 -18.63 -3.93 5.30
CA LEU A 255 -18.68 -5.38 5.17
C LEU A 255 -18.11 -6.10 6.39
N ILE A 256 -17.39 -5.38 7.26
CA ILE A 256 -16.89 -5.89 8.54
C ILE A 256 -18.04 -5.85 9.56
N LYS A 257 -18.18 -6.92 10.35
CA LYS A 257 -19.09 -7.02 11.49
C LYS A 257 -18.35 -6.91 12.82
#